data_AF-A0A7X6REI2-F1
#
_entry.id   AF-A0A7X6REI2-F1
#
_cell.length_a   1.000
_cell.length_b   1.000
_cell.length_c   1.000
_cell.angle_alpha   90.00
_cell.angle_beta   90.00
_cell.angle_gamma   90.00
#
_symmetry.space_group_name_H-M   'P 1'
#
loop_
_entity.id
_entity.type
_entity.pdbx_description
1 polymer ?
#
loop_
_entity_poly.entity_id
_entity_poly.type
_entity_poly.pdbx_seq_one_letter_code
_entity_poly.pdbx_strand_id
1 'polypeptide(L)'
;MSEPETNAGRTGWVKTVPYTMLAVYAVGPLLLIPVVSTPWPVVGFIFAVAAAAGLIDGFAFRPNWSLPILAGVGFWISKVLYFNDGTFIYALGAAAACAAAMGLSRLLSVSSSTSNAEDRAEDRAGA
;
A
#
# COMPACT_ATOMS: atom_id res chain seq x y z
N MET A 1 35.89 3.43 -13.47
CA MET A 1 35.40 2.78 -12.24
C MET A 1 34.00 3.34 -12.03
N SER A 2 32.96 2.58 -12.36
CA SER A 2 31.58 3.05 -12.23
C SER A 2 31.23 3.08 -10.74
N GLU A 3 30.93 4.25 -10.18
CA GLU A 3 30.33 4.33 -8.85
C GLU A 3 29.09 3.41 -8.84
N PRO A 4 28.96 2.47 -7.89
CA PRO A 4 27.70 1.80 -7.70
C PRO A 4 26.73 2.87 -7.22
N GLU A 5 25.79 3.24 -8.10
CA GLU A 5 24.53 3.91 -7.77
C GLU A 5 24.08 3.37 -6.41
N THR A 6 24.29 4.16 -5.35
CA THR A 6 23.81 3.81 -4.01
C THR A 6 22.31 3.75 -4.19
N ASN A 7 21.80 2.53 -4.29
CA ASN A 7 20.39 2.27 -4.28
C ASN A 7 19.92 2.92 -2.98
N ALA A 8 19.15 4.00 -3.09
CA ALA A 8 18.48 4.63 -1.97
C ALA A 8 17.45 3.62 -1.43
N GLY A 9 17.96 2.58 -0.77
CA GLY A 9 17.22 1.50 -0.20
C GLY A 9 16.36 2.07 0.93
N ARG A 10 15.16 1.54 1.09
CA ARG A 10 14.22 1.89 2.16
C ARG A 10 14.95 1.88 3.51
N THR A 11 15.24 3.05 4.07
CA THR A 11 15.92 3.21 5.37
C THR A 11 14.89 3.42 6.49
N GLY A 12 15.21 2.93 7.70
CA GLY A 12 14.37 3.08 8.89
C GLY A 12 13.15 2.15 8.97
N TRP A 13 12.14 2.55 9.77
CA TRP A 13 10.92 1.77 10.07
C TRP A 13 10.11 1.37 8.83
N VAL A 14 10.27 2.12 7.73
CA VAL A 14 9.51 1.91 6.51
C VAL A 14 9.95 0.68 5.71
N LYS A 15 11.13 0.11 6.01
CA LYS A 15 11.53 -1.22 5.51
C LYS A 15 10.60 -2.32 6.03
N THR A 16 9.95 -2.09 7.17
CA THR A 16 9.05 -3.05 7.80
C THR A 16 7.70 -3.14 7.09
N VAL A 17 7.25 -2.08 6.41
CA VAL A 17 5.94 -2.00 5.73
C VAL A 17 5.62 -3.24 4.87
N PRO A 18 6.49 -3.71 3.94
CA PRO A 18 6.22 -4.90 3.15
C PRO A 18 6.08 -6.17 4.00
N TYR A 19 6.89 -6.32 5.05
CA TYR A 19 6.84 -7.47 5.95
C TYR A 19 5.61 -7.44 6.85
N THR A 20 5.25 -6.26 7.37
CA THR A 20 4.03 -6.04 8.16
C THR A 20 2.81 -6.36 7.32
N MET A 21 2.78 -5.91 6.06
CA MET A 21 1.68 -6.22 5.14
C MET A 21 1.52 -7.73 4.95
N LEU A 22 2.63 -8.45 4.73
CA LEU A 22 2.62 -9.90 4.55
C LEU A 22 2.20 -10.63 5.84
N ALA A 23 2.66 -10.16 7.00
CA ALA A 23 2.25 -10.68 8.30
C ALA A 23 0.75 -10.46 8.55
N VAL A 24 0.22 -9.28 8.22
CA VAL A 24 -1.21 -8.95 8.34
C VAL A 24 -2.05 -9.77 7.38
N TYR A 25 -1.53 -10.09 6.20
CA TYR A 25 -2.20 -10.97 5.25
C TYR A 25 -2.27 -12.42 5.70
N ALA A 26 -1.26 -12.90 6.43
CA ALA A 26 -1.30 -14.24 7.04
C ALA A 26 -2.20 -14.25 8.29
N VAL A 27 -1.97 -13.33 9.23
CA VAL A 27 -2.62 -13.38 10.56
C VAL A 27 -4.01 -12.75 10.55
N GLY A 28 -4.24 -11.71 9.74
CA GLY A 28 -5.50 -10.96 9.72
C GLY A 28 -6.71 -11.83 9.38
N PRO A 29 -6.69 -12.60 8.27
CA PRO A 29 -7.77 -13.53 7.95
C PRO A 29 -8.01 -14.56 9.05
N LEU A 30 -6.95 -15.13 9.64
CA LEU A 30 -7.07 -16.11 10.72
C LEU A 30 -7.86 -15.57 11.92
N LEU A 31 -7.65 -14.30 12.28
CA LEU A 31 -8.37 -13.64 13.37
C LEU A 31 -9.78 -13.19 12.97
N LEU A 32 -10.01 -12.86 11.69
CA LEU A 32 -11.29 -12.35 11.21
C LEU A 32 -12.30 -13.47 10.95
N ILE A 33 -11.85 -14.60 10.36
CA ILE A 33 -12.69 -15.77 10.00
C ILE A 33 -13.61 -16.24 11.13
N PRO A 34 -13.17 -16.41 12.40
CA PRO A 34 -14.06 -16.90 13.47
C PRO A 34 -15.14 -15.88 13.88
N VAL A 35 -15.00 -14.61 13.49
CA VAL A 35 -15.90 -13.52 13.92
C VAL A 35 -16.91 -13.14 12.82
N VAL A 36 -16.67 -13.58 11.58
CA VAL A 36 -17.47 -13.18 10.42
C VAL A 36 -18.18 -14.38 9.79
N SER A 37 -19.48 -14.26 9.58
CA SER A 37 -20.31 -15.34 9.03
C SER A 37 -20.27 -15.43 7.50
N THR A 38 -19.57 -14.51 6.83
CA THR A 38 -19.47 -14.43 5.37
C THR A 38 -18.02 -14.18 4.94
N PRO A 39 -17.61 -14.57 3.72
CA PRO A 39 -16.23 -14.40 3.25
C PRO A 39 -15.89 -12.97 2.82
N TRP A 40 -16.89 -12.15 2.48
CA TRP A 40 -16.72 -10.81 1.92
C TRP A 40 -15.96 -9.82 2.84
N PRO A 41 -16.17 -9.79 4.17
CA PRO A 41 -15.40 -8.95 5.07
C PRO A 41 -13.90 -9.27 5.05
N VAL A 42 -13.53 -10.55 4.90
CA VAL A 42 -12.12 -10.96 4.81
C VAL A 42 -11.49 -10.45 3.51
N VAL A 43 -12.21 -10.55 2.40
CA VAL A 43 -11.77 -9.98 1.11
C VAL A 43 -11.62 -8.46 1.23
N GLY A 44 -12.63 -7.77 1.77
CA GLY A 44 -12.59 -6.32 1.98
C GLY A 44 -11.42 -5.89 2.87
N PHE A 45 -11.13 -6.64 3.93
CA PHE A 45 -9.98 -6.42 4.80
C PHE A 45 -8.65 -6.48 4.05
N ILE A 46 -8.47 -7.50 3.20
CA ILE A 46 -7.22 -7.66 2.44
C ILE A 46 -7.02 -6.50 1.47
N PHE A 47 -8.09 -6.06 0.79
CA PHE A 47 -8.04 -4.88 -0.07
C PHE A 47 -7.76 -3.59 0.71
N ALA A 48 -8.34 -3.44 1.91
CA ALA A 48 -8.09 -2.29 2.76
C ALA A 48 -6.62 -2.23 3.20
N VAL A 49 -6.02 -3.36 3.55
CA VAL A 49 -4.60 -3.45 3.91
C VAL A 49 -3.71 -3.17 2.69
N ALA A 50 -4.07 -3.65 1.50
CA ALA A 50 -3.38 -3.33 0.24
C ALA A 50 -3.38 -1.82 -0.04
N ALA A 51 -4.54 -1.18 0.11
CA ALA A 51 -4.72 0.24 -0.11
C ALA A 51 -3.95 1.07 0.93
N ALA A 52 -4.01 0.71 2.22
CA ALA A 52 -3.27 1.39 3.27
C ALA A 52 -1.75 1.30 3.06
N ALA A 53 -1.23 0.12 2.74
CA ALA A 53 0.18 -0.07 2.43
C ALA A 53 0.60 0.76 1.20
N GLY A 54 -0.23 0.77 0.16
CA GLY A 54 0.00 1.59 -1.03
C GLY A 54 -0.03 3.09 -0.73
N LEU A 55 -0.94 3.56 0.12
CA LEU A 55 -1.04 4.97 0.49
C LEU A 55 0.20 5.43 1.29
N ILE A 56 0.62 4.63 2.27
CA ILE A 56 1.82 4.88 3.11
C ILE A 56 3.07 4.93 2.25
N ASP A 57 3.23 3.97 1.34
CA ASP A 57 4.41 3.91 0.47
C ASP A 57 4.42 5.03 -0.57
N GLY A 58 3.27 5.36 -1.15
CA GLY A 58 3.14 6.44 -2.13
C GLY A 58 3.51 7.81 -1.55
N PHE A 59 3.26 8.02 -0.25
CA PHE A 59 3.65 9.23 0.48
C PHE A 59 5.14 9.21 0.84
N ALA A 60 5.68 8.05 1.26
CA ALA A 60 7.04 7.94 1.78
C ALA A 60 8.13 7.74 0.71
N PHE A 61 7.83 7.13 -0.45
CA PHE A 61 8.84 6.67 -1.41
C PHE A 61 8.47 6.88 -2.87
N ARG A 62 9.49 6.95 -3.74
CA ARG A 62 9.31 6.97 -5.20
C ARG A 62 8.48 5.76 -5.67
N PRO A 63 7.59 5.93 -6.66
CA PRO A 63 6.73 4.86 -7.15
C PRO A 63 7.57 3.66 -7.58
N ASN A 64 7.35 2.51 -6.95
CA ASN A 64 8.03 1.27 -7.28
C ASN A 64 7.02 0.13 -7.40
N TRP A 65 7.13 -0.66 -8.47
CA TRP A 65 6.23 -1.79 -8.74
C TRP A 65 6.43 -2.98 -7.79
N SER A 66 7.48 -2.95 -6.97
CA SER A 66 7.75 -4.03 -6.00
C SER A 66 6.64 -4.23 -4.96
N LEU A 67 6.03 -3.16 -4.44
CA LEU A 67 4.92 -3.26 -3.49
C LEU A 67 3.61 -3.81 -4.06
N PRO A 68 3.10 -3.33 -5.21
CA PRO A 68 1.87 -3.88 -5.76
C PRO A 68 2.07 -5.33 -6.22
N ILE A 69 3.26 -5.71 -6.71
CA ILE A 69 3.59 -7.11 -6.95
C ILE A 69 3.56 -7.90 -5.64
N LEU A 70 4.17 -7.38 -4.57
CA LEU A 70 4.17 -8.03 -3.26
C LEU A 70 2.76 -8.13 -2.67
N ALA A 71 1.88 -7.17 -2.93
CA ALA A 71 0.47 -7.22 -2.54
C ALA A 71 -0.26 -8.37 -3.23
N GLY A 72 -0.02 -8.57 -4.53
CA GLY A 72 -0.54 -9.72 -5.27
C GLY A 72 0.01 -11.05 -4.74
N VAL A 73 1.32 -11.13 -4.49
CA VAL A 73 1.96 -12.34 -3.93
C VAL A 73 1.45 -12.63 -2.51
N GLY A 74 1.33 -11.61 -1.67
CA GLY A 74 0.76 -11.74 -0.35
C GLY A 74 -0.66 -12.27 -0.41
N PHE A 75 -1.49 -11.73 -1.31
CA PHE A 75 -2.86 -12.22 -1.48
C PHE A 75 -2.85 -13.69 -1.88
N TRP A 76 -1.93 -14.10 -2.76
CA TRP A 76 -1.77 -15.49 -3.14
C TRP A 76 -1.45 -16.40 -1.94
N ILE A 77 -0.61 -15.94 -1.00
CA ILE A 77 -0.31 -16.67 0.24
C ILE A 77 -1.58 -16.81 1.09
N SER A 78 -2.32 -15.72 1.32
CA SER A 78 -3.61 -15.77 2.03
C SER A 78 -4.62 -16.68 1.32
N LYS A 79 -4.62 -16.69 -0.01
CA LYS A 79 -5.48 -17.54 -0.83
C LYS A 79 -5.22 -19.01 -0.54
N VAL A 80 -3.96 -19.45 -0.60
CA VAL A 80 -3.57 -20.85 -0.32
C VAL A 80 -3.98 -21.27 1.09
N LEU A 81 -3.96 -20.36 2.06
CA LEU A 81 -4.26 -20.65 3.46
C LEU A 81 -5.75 -20.62 3.79
N TYR A 82 -6.51 -19.71 3.18
CA TYR A 82 -7.84 -19.34 3.69
C TYR A 82 -8.95 -19.31 2.63
N PHE A 83 -8.62 -19.29 1.33
CA PHE A 83 -9.61 -19.12 0.28
C PHE A 83 -9.61 -20.24 -0.75
N ASN A 84 -10.74 -20.41 -1.43
CA ASN A 84 -10.92 -21.41 -2.46
C ASN A 84 -10.21 -21.02 -3.78
N ASP A 85 -9.94 -22.00 -4.64
CA ASP A 85 -9.07 -21.79 -5.81
C ASP A 85 -9.52 -20.70 -6.79
N GLY A 86 -10.83 -20.48 -6.90
CA GLY A 86 -11.44 -19.45 -7.77
C GLY A 86 -11.17 -18.00 -7.35
N THR A 87 -10.60 -17.76 -6.16
CA THR A 87 -10.32 -16.41 -5.64
C THR A 87 -9.02 -15.80 -6.15
N PHE A 88 -8.26 -16.50 -7.00
CA PHE A 88 -6.97 -16.04 -7.53
C PHE A 88 -7.05 -14.68 -8.24
N ILE A 89 -8.21 -14.35 -8.84
CA ILE A 89 -8.41 -13.08 -9.56
C ILE A 89 -8.31 -11.85 -8.63
N TYR A 90 -8.58 -12.03 -7.34
CA TYR A 90 -8.45 -10.97 -6.36
C TYR A 90 -6.98 -10.62 -6.04
N ALA A 91 -6.01 -11.46 -6.40
CA ALA A 91 -4.59 -11.11 -6.32
C ALA A 91 -4.26 -9.95 -7.27
N LEU A 92 -4.80 -9.99 -8.50
CA LEU A 92 -4.69 -8.88 -9.46
C LEU A 92 -5.41 -7.65 -8.94
N GLY A 93 -6.59 -7.82 -8.33
CA GLY A 93 -7.33 -6.74 -7.70
C GLY A 93 -6.55 -6.08 -6.55
N ALA A 94 -5.92 -6.87 -5.67
CA ALA A 94 -5.13 -6.35 -4.55
C ALA A 94 -3.88 -5.59 -5.03
N ALA A 95 -3.19 -6.11 -6.06
CA ALA A 95 -2.08 -5.43 -6.70
C ALA A 95 -2.52 -4.10 -7.33
N ALA A 96 -3.64 -4.09 -8.06
CA ALA A 96 -4.21 -2.90 -8.68
C ALA A 96 -4.68 -1.87 -7.64
N ALA A 97 -5.34 -2.30 -6.57
CA ALA A 97 -5.78 -1.44 -5.48
C ALA A 97 -4.59 -0.78 -4.77
N CYS A 98 -3.52 -1.54 -4.53
CA CYS A 98 -2.29 -1.01 -3.96
C CYS A 98 -1.68 0.06 -4.88
N ALA A 99 -1.54 -0.24 -6.18
CA ALA A 99 -1.04 0.68 -7.19
C ALA A 99 -1.89 1.96 -7.31
N ALA A 100 -3.21 1.83 -7.30
CA ALA A 100 -4.15 2.94 -7.33
C ALA A 100 -4.00 3.83 -6.08
N ALA A 101 -3.87 3.23 -4.89
CA ALA A 101 -3.66 3.97 -3.65
C ALA A 101 -2.31 4.72 -3.63
N MET A 102 -1.25 4.12 -4.16
CA MET A 102 0.04 4.82 -4.36
C MET A 102 -0.12 6.05 -5.28
N GLY A 103 -0.84 5.89 -6.40
CA GLY A 103 -1.13 6.98 -7.33
C GLY A 103 -1.96 8.10 -6.68
N LEU A 104 -2.97 7.74 -5.89
CA LEU A 104 -3.80 8.71 -5.16
C LEU A 104 -2.98 9.47 -4.11
N SER A 105 -2.14 8.78 -3.33
CA SER A 105 -1.28 9.40 -2.32
C SER A 105 -0.39 10.50 -2.90
N ARG A 106 0.09 10.28 -4.12
CA ARG A 106 0.91 11.24 -4.87
C ARG A 106 0.15 12.49 -5.27
N LEU A 107 -1.05 12.32 -5.81
CA LEU A 107 -1.92 13.45 -6.19
C LEU A 107 -2.23 14.33 -4.98
N LEU A 108 -2.54 13.71 -3.84
CA LEU A 108 -2.83 14.42 -2.59
C LEU A 108 -1.59 15.16 -2.06
N SER A 109 -0.41 14.55 -2.13
CA SER A 109 0.85 15.20 -1.70
C SER A 109 1.18 16.43 -2.54
N VAL A 110 1.03 16.35 -3.87
CA VAL A 110 1.25 17.50 -4.77
C VAL A 110 0.25 18.62 -4.48
N SER A 111 -1.03 18.30 -4.36
CA SER A 111 -2.08 19.30 -4.06
C SER A 111 -1.81 20.03 -2.75
N SER A 112 -1.36 19.32 -1.70
CA SER A 112 -1.03 19.91 -0.40
C SER A 112 0.17 20.86 -0.43
N SER A 113 1.12 20.63 -1.34
CA SER A 113 2.29 21.50 -1.52
C SER A 113 1.92 22.79 -2.23
N THR A 114 1.04 22.73 -3.24
CA THR A 114 0.60 23.92 -3.98
C THR A 114 -0.24 24.84 -3.10
N SER A 115 -1.18 24.30 -2.32
CA SER A 115 -2.02 25.11 -1.43
C SER A 115 -1.20 25.84 -0.37
N ASN A 116 -0.20 25.19 0.24
CA ASN A 116 0.70 25.82 1.21
C ASN A 116 1.56 26.93 0.60
N ALA A 117 1.93 26.82 -0.68
CA ALA A 117 2.72 27.82 -1.36
C ALA A 117 1.89 29.08 -1.67
N GLU A 118 0.63 28.90 -2.03
CA GLU A 118 -0.33 29.98 -2.30
C GLU A 118 -0.64 30.77 -1.02
N ASP A 119 -0.96 30.07 0.07
CA ASP A 119 -1.26 30.66 1.38
C ASP A 119 -0.08 31.49 1.94
N ARG A 120 1.16 31.01 1.77
CA ARG A 120 2.38 31.76 2.14
C ARG A 120 2.65 32.98 1.25
N ALA A 121 2.19 32.98 0.01
CA ALA A 121 2.37 34.12 -0.89
C ALA A 121 1.37 35.24 -0.55
N GLU A 122 0.15 34.89 -0.17
CA GLU A 122 -0.87 35.83 0.29
C GLU A 122 -0.47 36.51 1.61
N ASP A 123 0.05 35.75 2.59
CA ASP A 123 0.52 36.28 3.88
C ASP A 123 1.69 37.26 3.71
N ARG A 124 2.55 37.06 2.69
CA ARG A 124 3.65 37.98 2.35
C ARG A 124 3.23 39.21 1.56
N ALA A 125 2.11 39.16 0.83
CA ALA A 125 1.58 40.28 0.06
C ALA A 125 0.71 41.22 0.90
N GLY A 126 0.23 40.75 2.06
CA GLY A 126 -0.54 41.53 3.03
C GLY A 126 0.29 42.25 4.11
N ALA A 127 1.62 42.07 4.12
CA ALA A 127 2.57 42.70 5.05
C ALA A 127 3.39 43.82 4.38
#